data_AF-A0A2T3IPM1-F1
#
_entry.id   AF-A0A2T3IPM1-F1
#
_cell.length_a   1.000
_cell.length_b   1.000
_cell.length_c   1.000
_cell.angle_alpha   90.00
_cell.angle_beta   90.00
_cell.angle_gamma   90.00
#
_symmetry.space_group_name_H-M   'P 1'
#
loop_
_entity.id
_entity.type
_entity.pdbx_description
1 polymer ?
#
loop_
_entity_poly.entity_id
_entity_poly.type
_entity_poly.pdbx_seq_one_letter_code
_entity_poly.pdbx_strand_id
1 'polypeptide(L)'
;MKNSTAIFINKAKKRHNQKYSYTFFDYINAKTAAIITCPIHGNFKQRPDVHLAGHGCQACSGTKKLTLSQFIARANAIHNNKYTYEEFIYKGTLQKGSIHCQIHGIFKQTPNAHLAGKGCPMCASSQLVSQSDYIKKVTQIHNNRYQYEHFIYTGALNKGVITCTIHGNFSQRADAHLRGSGCPKCIKNRQKKTTKQFIASAKKIHGERYNYSLFEYKNMRTKGIIICSIHGEFLQLPTNHLAGNGCQKCALLRRKKTKNINKQPPIKLLQPY
;
A
#
# COMPACT_ATOMS: atom_id res chain seq x y z
N MET A 1 51.72 -34.14 -12.90
CA MET A 1 50.32 -34.26 -12.42
C MET A 1 49.58 -32.91 -12.27
N LYS A 2 50.20 -31.83 -11.75
CA LYS A 2 49.50 -30.53 -11.56
C LYS A 2 48.82 -29.96 -12.84
N ASN A 3 49.40 -30.20 -14.02
CA ASN A 3 48.88 -29.67 -15.28
C ASN A 3 47.56 -30.34 -15.70
N SER A 4 47.39 -31.65 -15.45
CA SER A 4 46.16 -32.38 -15.81
C SER A 4 44.97 -32.01 -14.94
N THR A 5 45.19 -31.77 -13.64
CA THR A 5 44.14 -31.29 -12.71
C THR A 5 43.62 -29.91 -13.11
N ALA A 6 44.52 -28.96 -13.42
CA ALA A 6 44.13 -27.62 -13.84
C ALA A 6 43.35 -27.63 -15.16
N ILE A 7 43.77 -28.44 -16.14
CA ILE A 7 43.06 -28.62 -17.41
C ILE A 7 41.65 -29.16 -17.18
N PHE A 8 41.49 -30.17 -16.32
CA PHE A 8 40.17 -30.69 -15.97
C PHE A 8 39.28 -29.62 -15.35
N ILE A 9 39.77 -28.90 -14.33
CA ILE A 9 38.99 -27.90 -13.60
C ILE A 9 38.50 -26.80 -14.55
N ASN A 10 39.35 -26.33 -15.47
CA ASN A 10 38.93 -25.33 -16.47
C ASN A 10 37.82 -25.86 -17.39
N LYS A 11 37.95 -27.09 -17.91
CA LYS A 11 36.89 -27.70 -18.74
C LYS A 11 35.60 -27.91 -17.96
N ALA A 12 35.70 -28.36 -16.71
CA ALA A 12 34.56 -28.65 -15.86
C ALA A 12 33.81 -27.37 -15.44
N LYS A 13 34.53 -26.30 -15.08
CA LYS A 13 33.96 -24.97 -14.84
C LYS A 13 33.20 -24.43 -16.05
N LYS A 14 33.74 -24.62 -17.27
CA LYS A 14 33.06 -24.22 -18.50
C LYS A 14 31.81 -25.05 -18.78
N ARG A 15 31.88 -26.38 -18.58
CA ARG A 15 30.76 -27.31 -18.83
C ARG A 15 29.57 -27.06 -17.90
N HIS A 16 29.82 -26.71 -16.64
CA HIS A 16 28.80 -26.56 -15.60
C HIS A 16 28.56 -25.11 -15.18
N ASN A 17 28.97 -24.13 -16.00
CA ASN A 17 28.81 -22.71 -15.73
C ASN A 17 29.25 -22.30 -14.31
N GLN A 18 30.43 -22.77 -13.89
CA GLN A 18 31.03 -22.50 -12.58
C GLN A 18 30.22 -22.98 -11.36
N LYS A 19 29.27 -23.92 -11.54
CA LYS A 19 28.37 -24.40 -10.49
C LYS A 19 29.03 -25.20 -9.36
N TYR A 20 30.19 -25.81 -9.59
CA TYR A 20 30.85 -26.70 -8.62
C TYR A 20 32.21 -26.17 -8.18
N SER A 21 32.58 -26.49 -6.93
CA SER A 21 33.93 -26.31 -6.41
C SER A 21 34.74 -27.60 -6.55
N TYR A 22 36.04 -27.43 -6.74
CA TYR A 22 37.04 -28.48 -6.91
C TYR A 22 38.14 -28.38 -5.84
N THR A 23 37.83 -27.77 -4.69
CA THR A 23 38.76 -27.57 -3.57
C THR A 23 39.36 -28.89 -3.05
N PHE A 24 38.60 -29.98 -3.09
CA PHE A 24 39.04 -31.31 -2.67
C PHE A 24 39.27 -32.27 -3.85
N PHE A 25 39.39 -31.72 -5.07
CA PHE A 25 39.50 -32.53 -6.27
C PHE A 25 40.96 -32.96 -6.51
N ASP A 26 41.18 -34.27 -6.51
CA ASP A 26 42.46 -34.87 -6.87
C ASP A 26 42.31 -35.71 -8.14
N TYR A 27 43.07 -35.34 -9.17
CA TYR A 27 42.96 -35.96 -10.50
C TYR A 27 43.96 -37.10 -10.64
N ILE A 28 43.43 -38.33 -10.69
CA ILE A 28 44.21 -39.53 -10.97
C ILE A 28 44.17 -39.86 -12.46
N ASN A 29 42.97 -40.14 -12.99
CA ASN A 29 42.72 -40.37 -14.41
C ASN A 29 41.23 -40.14 -14.74
N ALA A 30 40.85 -40.25 -16.01
CA ALA A 30 39.48 -39.99 -16.46
C ALA A 30 38.42 -40.94 -15.87
N LYS A 31 38.84 -42.15 -15.46
CA LYS A 31 37.95 -43.24 -15.06
C LYS A 31 37.87 -43.44 -13.53
N THR A 32 38.80 -42.91 -12.76
CA THR A 32 38.79 -42.97 -11.28
C THR A 32 37.93 -41.85 -10.71
N ALA A 33 37.03 -42.18 -9.78
CA ALA A 33 36.17 -41.19 -9.15
C ALA A 33 36.97 -40.22 -8.26
N ALA A 34 36.64 -38.94 -8.35
CA ALA A 34 37.23 -37.86 -7.56
C ALA A 34 36.14 -37.07 -6.82
N ILE A 35 36.54 -36.27 -5.83
CA ILE A 35 35.61 -35.49 -5.01
C ILE A 35 35.32 -34.16 -5.70
N ILE A 36 34.04 -33.89 -5.92
CA ILE A 36 33.52 -32.63 -6.45
C ILE A 36 32.57 -32.04 -5.41
N THR A 37 32.62 -30.73 -5.19
CA THR A 37 31.79 -30.06 -4.19
C THR A 37 30.63 -29.33 -4.84
N CYS A 38 29.40 -29.72 -4.48
CA CYS A 38 28.20 -28.97 -4.79
C CYS A 38 27.95 -27.89 -3.73
N PRO A 39 27.72 -26.62 -4.11
CA PRO A 39 27.47 -25.54 -3.14
C PRO A 39 26.21 -25.78 -2.30
N ILE A 40 25.29 -26.64 -2.76
CA ILE A 40 24.02 -26.91 -2.09
C ILE A 40 24.05 -28.22 -1.28
N HIS A 41 24.79 -29.25 -1.73
CA HIS A 41 24.75 -30.60 -1.15
C HIS A 41 26.09 -31.10 -0.61
N GLY A 42 27.15 -30.29 -0.69
CA GLY A 42 28.49 -30.66 -0.25
C GLY A 42 29.21 -31.61 -1.21
N ASN A 43 30.17 -32.36 -0.66
CA ASN A 43 31.08 -33.23 -1.40
C ASN A 43 30.38 -34.48 -1.93
N PHE A 44 30.61 -34.82 -3.19
CA PHE A 44 30.16 -36.06 -3.81
C PHE A 44 31.27 -36.65 -4.70
N LYS A 45 31.26 -37.97 -4.88
CA LYS A 45 32.22 -38.67 -5.74
C LYS A 45 31.64 -38.82 -7.15
N GLN A 46 32.43 -38.47 -8.16
CA GLN A 46 32.06 -38.70 -9.56
C GLN A 46 33.33 -38.86 -10.42
N ARG A 47 33.21 -39.60 -11.53
CA ARG A 47 34.30 -39.76 -12.49
C ARG A 47 34.50 -38.49 -13.33
N PRO A 48 35.74 -38.07 -13.59
CA PRO A 48 36.03 -36.90 -14.42
C PRO A 48 35.40 -36.95 -15.82
N ASP A 49 35.43 -38.09 -16.51
CA ASP A 49 34.84 -38.23 -17.85
C ASP A 49 33.32 -38.02 -17.86
N VAL A 50 32.62 -38.65 -16.92
CA VAL A 50 31.17 -38.52 -16.71
C VAL A 50 30.80 -37.08 -16.33
N HIS A 51 31.60 -36.43 -15.49
CA HIS A 51 31.38 -35.04 -15.12
C HIS A 51 31.53 -34.09 -16.32
N LEU A 52 32.56 -34.28 -17.15
CA LEU A 52 32.76 -33.50 -18.38
C LEU A 52 31.69 -33.79 -19.44
N ALA A 53 31.12 -35.00 -19.45
CA ALA A 53 29.95 -35.32 -20.28
C ALA A 53 28.70 -34.52 -19.87
N GLY A 54 28.69 -33.88 -18.69
CA GLY A 54 27.61 -32.98 -18.23
C GLY A 54 26.78 -33.54 -17.08
N HIS A 55 27.11 -34.73 -16.56
CA HIS A 55 26.46 -35.23 -15.35
C HIS A 55 26.92 -34.44 -14.14
N GLY A 56 25.96 -34.06 -13.30
CA GLY A 56 26.20 -33.24 -12.12
C GLY A 56 26.01 -34.00 -10.81
N CYS A 57 25.81 -33.25 -9.74
CA CYS A 57 25.42 -33.78 -8.45
C CYS A 57 24.07 -34.49 -8.55
N GLN A 58 24.03 -35.77 -8.16
CA GLN A 58 22.81 -36.60 -8.19
C GLN A 58 21.68 -36.04 -7.30
N ALA A 59 22.03 -35.42 -6.18
CA ALA A 59 21.07 -34.73 -5.32
C ALA A 59 20.49 -33.46 -6.00
N CYS A 60 21.24 -32.81 -6.91
CA CYS A 60 20.69 -31.74 -7.76
C CYS A 60 19.81 -32.28 -8.87
N SER A 61 20.06 -33.50 -9.38
CA SER A 61 19.24 -34.13 -10.43
C SER A 61 18.02 -34.89 -9.88
N GLY A 62 17.71 -34.77 -8.60
CA GLY A 62 16.45 -35.23 -8.00
C GLY A 62 16.41 -36.66 -7.48
N THR A 63 17.52 -37.41 -7.47
CA THR A 63 17.52 -38.80 -6.98
C THR A 63 17.63 -38.91 -5.45
N LYS A 64 18.06 -37.86 -4.76
CA LYS A 64 18.12 -37.81 -3.29
C LYS A 64 17.10 -36.80 -2.76
N LYS A 65 16.17 -37.25 -1.90
CA LYS A 65 15.19 -36.37 -1.24
C LYS A 65 15.93 -35.36 -0.36
N LEU A 66 15.52 -34.09 -0.42
CA LEU A 66 16.00 -33.04 0.48
C LEU A 66 15.61 -33.36 1.93
N THR A 67 16.43 -32.95 2.88
CA THR A 67 16.02 -32.84 4.28
C THR A 67 15.13 -31.61 4.49
N LEU A 68 14.38 -31.57 5.59
CA LEU A 68 13.56 -30.40 5.96
C LEU A 68 14.42 -29.12 6.05
N SER A 69 15.60 -29.21 6.67
CA SER A 69 16.54 -28.08 6.79
C SER A 69 17.02 -27.57 5.42
N GLN A 70 17.34 -28.48 4.50
CA GLN A 70 17.75 -28.11 3.13
C GLN A 70 16.61 -27.48 2.34
N PHE A 71 15.36 -27.95 2.53
CA PHE A 71 14.18 -27.32 1.94
C PHE A 71 14.01 -25.89 2.45
N ILE A 72 14.04 -25.68 3.77
CA ILE A 72 13.85 -24.36 4.39
C ILE A 72 14.94 -23.38 3.91
N ALA A 73 16.21 -23.81 3.91
CA ALA A 73 17.32 -22.97 3.47
C ALA A 73 17.13 -22.47 2.01
N ARG A 74 16.70 -23.36 1.11
CA ARG A 74 16.42 -22.98 -0.28
C ARG A 74 15.19 -22.10 -0.41
N ALA A 75 14.11 -22.44 0.29
CA ALA A 75 12.88 -21.68 0.23
C ALA A 75 13.08 -20.25 0.74
N ASN A 76 13.88 -20.09 1.80
CA ASN A 76 14.28 -18.78 2.32
C ASN A 76 15.15 -18.00 1.32
N ALA A 77 16.06 -18.65 0.61
CA ALA A 77 16.86 -18.01 -0.44
C ALA A 77 16.01 -17.53 -1.63
N ILE A 78 14.94 -18.26 -1.99
CA ILE A 78 14.05 -17.91 -3.11
C ILE A 78 13.07 -16.80 -2.73
N HIS A 79 12.55 -16.85 -1.49
CA HIS A 79 11.48 -15.97 -1.04
C HIS A 79 11.96 -14.89 -0.06
N ASN A 80 13.27 -14.69 0.06
CA ASN A 80 13.88 -13.70 0.96
C ASN A 80 13.31 -13.75 2.39
N ASN A 81 13.20 -14.95 2.96
CA ASN A 81 12.67 -15.20 4.32
C ASN A 81 11.20 -14.76 4.54
N LYS A 82 10.37 -14.70 3.50
CA LYS A 82 8.95 -14.28 3.59
C LYS A 82 8.02 -15.27 4.30
N TYR A 83 8.46 -16.52 4.51
CA TYR A 83 7.62 -17.61 5.01
C TYR A 83 8.26 -18.31 6.20
N THR A 84 7.42 -18.84 7.09
CA THR A 84 7.83 -19.73 8.18
C THR A 84 7.27 -21.14 7.95
N TYR A 85 7.92 -22.13 8.55
CA TYR A 85 7.71 -23.56 8.26
C TYR A 85 7.55 -24.40 9.52
N GLU A 86 7.11 -23.79 10.62
CA GLU A 86 6.97 -24.43 11.94
C GLU A 86 6.05 -25.66 11.88
N GLU A 87 4.96 -25.58 11.13
CA GLU A 87 4.00 -26.68 10.91
C GLU A 87 4.29 -27.49 9.63
N PHE A 88 5.41 -27.25 8.96
CA PHE A 88 5.69 -27.87 7.67
C PHE A 88 6.27 -29.28 7.82
N ILE A 89 5.52 -30.29 7.39
CA ILE A 89 5.96 -31.69 7.40
C ILE A 89 6.47 -32.10 6.01
N TYR A 90 7.80 -32.24 5.86
CA TYR A 90 8.41 -32.62 4.59
C TYR A 90 8.36 -34.14 4.36
N LYS A 91 7.45 -34.59 3.50
CA LYS A 91 7.28 -36.01 3.12
C LYS A 91 7.73 -36.34 1.69
N GLY A 92 8.10 -35.31 0.91
CA GLY A 92 8.52 -35.43 -0.49
C GLY A 92 8.20 -34.18 -1.30
N THR A 93 8.59 -34.16 -2.58
CA THR A 93 8.48 -32.97 -3.43
C THR A 93 7.06 -32.67 -3.92
N LEU A 94 6.20 -33.69 -3.97
CA LEU A 94 4.85 -33.62 -4.54
C LEU A 94 3.73 -33.53 -3.50
N GLN A 95 4.00 -33.86 -2.24
CA GLN A 95 3.01 -33.76 -1.17
C GLN A 95 2.90 -32.32 -0.69
N LYS A 96 1.67 -31.79 -0.60
CA LYS A 96 1.42 -30.45 -0.07
C LYS A 96 1.71 -30.42 1.43
N GLY A 97 2.44 -29.40 1.88
CA GLY A 97 2.62 -29.07 3.29
C GLY A 97 2.07 -27.68 3.63
N SER A 98 1.92 -27.41 4.92
CA SER A 98 1.45 -26.13 5.46
C SER A 98 2.60 -25.13 5.54
N ILE A 99 2.53 -24.06 4.75
CA ILE A 99 3.50 -22.96 4.74
C ILE A 99 2.82 -21.74 5.34
N HIS A 100 3.48 -21.07 6.26
CA HIS A 100 2.92 -19.89 6.91
C HIS A 100 3.44 -18.60 6.26
N CYS A 101 2.52 -17.78 5.76
CA CYS A 101 2.81 -16.43 5.29
C CYS A 101 2.58 -15.45 6.43
N GLN A 102 3.59 -14.65 6.77
CA GLN A 102 3.50 -13.65 7.85
C GLN A 102 2.36 -12.61 7.65
N ILE A 103 1.84 -12.46 6.43
CA ILE A 103 0.76 -11.51 6.10
C ILE A 103 -0.60 -12.19 6.02
N HIS A 104 -0.68 -13.38 5.40
CA HIS A 104 -1.95 -14.02 5.03
C HIS A 104 -2.22 -15.34 5.76
N GLY A 105 -1.36 -15.71 6.71
CA GLY A 105 -1.48 -16.95 7.47
C GLY A 105 -1.08 -18.20 6.67
N ILE A 106 -1.60 -19.35 7.12
CA ILE A 106 -1.23 -20.68 6.62
C ILE A 106 -1.89 -20.95 5.25
N PHE A 107 -1.09 -21.45 4.30
CA PHE A 107 -1.58 -21.96 3.02
C PHE A 107 -0.90 -23.29 2.67
N LYS A 108 -1.54 -24.08 1.80
CA LYS A 108 -1.01 -25.39 1.38
C LYS A 108 -0.34 -25.31 0.01
N GLN A 109 0.89 -25.81 -0.08
CA GLN A 109 1.63 -25.88 -1.34
C GLN A 109 2.62 -27.05 -1.33
N THR A 110 2.97 -27.56 -2.52
CA THR A 110 4.01 -28.58 -2.65
C THR A 110 5.41 -27.95 -2.56
N PRO A 111 6.41 -28.63 -1.97
CA PRO A 111 7.79 -28.14 -1.98
C PRO A 111 8.31 -27.77 -3.36
N ASN A 112 8.00 -28.58 -4.38
CA ASN A 112 8.49 -28.32 -5.73
C ASN A 112 7.93 -27.01 -6.30
N ALA A 113 6.63 -26.76 -6.15
CA ALA A 113 6.03 -25.49 -6.60
C ALA A 113 6.58 -24.31 -5.81
N HIS A 114 6.77 -24.48 -4.50
CA HIS A 114 7.31 -23.44 -3.64
C HIS A 114 8.75 -23.06 -4.01
N LEU A 115 9.60 -24.06 -4.25
CA LEU A 115 10.97 -23.89 -4.71
C LEU A 115 11.06 -23.42 -6.17
N ALA A 116 9.99 -23.54 -6.96
CA ALA A 116 9.88 -22.91 -8.27
C ALA A 116 9.49 -21.42 -8.19
N GLY A 117 9.45 -20.85 -6.99
CA GLY A 117 9.12 -19.44 -6.75
C GLY A 117 7.62 -19.16 -6.62
N LYS A 118 6.76 -20.18 -6.60
CA LYS A 118 5.34 -19.96 -6.28
C LYS A 118 5.23 -19.66 -4.78
N GLY A 119 4.64 -18.51 -4.45
CA GLY A 119 4.43 -18.10 -3.07
C GLY A 119 3.00 -18.34 -2.60
N CYS A 120 2.63 -17.62 -1.56
CA CYS A 120 1.27 -17.50 -1.06
C CYS A 120 0.32 -17.00 -2.19
N PRO A 121 -0.77 -17.73 -2.50
CA PRO A 121 -1.73 -17.32 -3.52
C PRO A 121 -2.31 -15.94 -3.27
N MET A 122 -2.56 -15.59 -2.01
CA MET A 122 -3.07 -14.27 -1.63
C MET A 122 -2.04 -13.16 -1.86
N CYS A 123 -0.73 -13.43 -1.73
CA CYS A 123 0.32 -12.48 -2.13
C CYS A 123 0.45 -12.34 -3.64
N ALA A 124 0.13 -13.38 -4.40
CA ALA A 124 0.30 -13.41 -5.86
C ALA A 124 -0.93 -12.84 -6.59
N SER A 125 -2.13 -13.04 -6.05
CA SER A 125 -3.38 -12.52 -6.59
C SER A 125 -3.61 -11.05 -6.26
N SER A 126 -2.75 -10.46 -5.45
CA SER A 126 -3.01 -9.16 -4.86
C SER A 126 -2.03 -8.09 -5.29
N GLN A 127 -2.58 -7.03 -5.88
CA GLN A 127 -2.09 -5.68 -5.62
C GLN A 127 -2.49 -5.23 -4.18
N LEU A 128 -2.36 -6.08 -3.15
CA LEU A 128 -2.84 -5.73 -1.81
C LEU A 128 -1.77 -4.93 -1.07
N VAL A 129 -2.19 -3.74 -0.67
CA VAL A 129 -1.51 -2.89 0.30
C VAL A 129 -1.23 -3.73 1.56
N SER A 130 0.02 -3.76 2.01
CA SER A 130 0.38 -4.48 3.22
C SER A 130 -0.29 -3.86 4.46
N GLN A 131 -0.41 -4.61 5.56
CA GLN A 131 -0.93 -4.09 6.84
C GLN A 131 -0.25 -2.78 7.24
N SER A 132 1.08 -2.72 7.15
CA SER A 132 1.86 -1.54 7.53
C SER A 132 1.63 -0.38 6.57
N ASP A 133 1.54 -0.62 5.27
CA ASP A 133 1.25 0.41 4.27
C ASP A 133 -0.17 0.94 4.42
N TYR A 134 -1.12 0.08 4.77
CA TYR A 134 -2.49 0.48 5.07
C TYR A 134 -2.50 1.44 6.25
N ILE A 135 -1.89 1.04 7.38
CA ILE A 135 -1.81 1.86 8.60
C ILE A 135 -1.15 3.21 8.29
N LYS A 136 0.00 3.22 7.61
CA LYS A 136 0.69 4.47 7.22
C LYS A 136 -0.24 5.44 6.47
N LYS A 137 -0.99 4.93 5.47
CA LYS A 137 -1.94 5.74 4.69
C LYS A 137 -3.06 6.30 5.54
N VAL A 138 -3.73 5.46 6.33
CA VAL A 138 -4.87 5.91 7.14
C VAL A 138 -4.45 6.85 8.26
N THR A 139 -3.26 6.65 8.84
CA THR A 139 -2.68 7.55 9.83
C THR A 139 -2.45 8.96 9.26
N GLN A 140 -1.97 9.06 8.02
CA GLN A 140 -1.84 10.34 7.32
C GLN A 140 -3.19 10.99 7.02
N ILE A 141 -4.18 10.23 6.53
CA ILE A 141 -5.52 10.74 6.22
C ILE A 141 -6.22 11.29 7.47
N HIS A 142 -6.01 10.65 8.61
CA HIS A 142 -6.71 10.97 9.86
C HIS A 142 -5.86 11.74 10.88
N ASN A 143 -4.66 12.20 10.52
CA ASN A 143 -3.77 12.98 11.39
C ASN A 143 -3.64 12.38 12.81
N ASN A 144 -3.29 11.10 12.90
CA ASN A 144 -3.07 10.37 14.17
C ASN A 144 -4.28 10.31 15.14
N ARG A 145 -5.52 10.42 14.66
CA ARG A 145 -6.73 10.37 15.50
C ARG A 145 -7.16 8.96 15.95
N TYR A 146 -6.49 7.92 15.46
CA TYR A 146 -6.88 6.52 15.65
C TYR A 146 -5.66 5.67 15.97
N GLN A 147 -5.90 4.61 16.75
CA GLN A 147 -4.94 3.54 17.01
C GLN A 147 -5.42 2.24 16.37
N TYR A 148 -4.47 1.35 16.09
CA TYR A 148 -4.67 0.18 15.22
C TYR A 148 -4.12 -1.12 15.82
N GLU A 149 -3.91 -1.18 17.14
CA GLU A 149 -3.33 -2.36 17.83
C GLU A 149 -4.13 -3.64 17.57
N HIS A 150 -5.46 -3.53 17.44
CA HIS A 150 -6.37 -4.66 17.19
C HIS A 150 -6.89 -4.71 15.74
N PHE A 151 -6.38 -3.84 14.86
CA PHE A 151 -6.84 -3.78 13.48
C PHE A 151 -6.06 -4.80 12.63
N ILE A 152 -6.76 -5.65 11.88
CA ILE A 152 -6.15 -6.58 10.93
C ILE A 152 -6.72 -6.32 9.53
N TYR A 153 -5.86 -5.92 8.60
CA TYR A 153 -6.21 -5.68 7.21
C TYR A 153 -6.32 -7.01 6.48
N THR A 154 -7.55 -7.47 6.28
CA THR A 154 -7.86 -8.70 5.52
C THR A 154 -8.37 -8.39 4.10
N GLY A 155 -8.56 -7.12 3.75
CA GLY A 155 -9.02 -6.67 2.44
C GLY A 155 -9.82 -5.37 2.51
N ALA A 156 -9.91 -4.66 1.38
CA ALA A 156 -10.56 -3.35 1.29
C ALA A 156 -12.04 -3.36 1.70
N LEU A 157 -12.78 -4.43 1.36
CA LEU A 157 -14.21 -4.51 1.63
C LEU A 157 -14.52 -5.02 3.05
N ASN A 158 -13.53 -5.56 3.76
CA ASN A 158 -13.70 -6.16 5.06
C ASN A 158 -13.69 -5.11 6.18
N LYS A 159 -14.41 -5.40 7.27
CA LYS A 159 -14.43 -4.56 8.45
C LYS A 159 -13.27 -4.93 9.38
N GLY A 160 -12.65 -3.91 9.97
CA GLY A 160 -11.70 -4.07 11.07
C GLY A 160 -12.10 -3.24 12.28
N VAL A 161 -11.53 -3.59 13.44
CA VAL A 161 -11.72 -2.85 14.69
C VAL A 161 -10.68 -1.73 14.74
N ILE A 162 -11.15 -0.49 14.84
CA ILE A 162 -10.32 0.72 14.91
C ILE A 162 -10.57 1.39 16.25
N THR A 163 -9.51 1.84 16.91
CA THR A 163 -9.61 2.49 18.21
C THR A 163 -9.61 4.01 18.03
N CYS A 164 -10.70 4.68 18.39
CA CYS A 164 -10.72 6.14 18.48
C CYS A 164 -10.15 6.57 19.83
N THR A 165 -9.19 7.50 19.83
CA THR A 165 -8.55 8.01 21.06
C THR A 165 -9.52 8.68 22.03
N ILE A 166 -10.70 9.10 21.56
CA ILE A 166 -11.72 9.79 22.36
C ILE A 166 -12.90 8.85 22.71
N HIS A 167 -13.30 7.98 21.78
CA HIS A 167 -14.57 7.23 21.87
C HIS A 167 -14.41 5.71 21.96
N GLY A 168 -13.17 5.22 21.97
CA GLY A 168 -12.84 3.80 22.02
C GLY A 168 -13.07 3.06 20.70
N ASN A 169 -13.20 1.74 20.80
CA ASN A 169 -13.26 0.83 19.66
C ASN A 169 -14.54 1.00 18.83
N PHE A 170 -14.40 0.96 17.51
CA PHE A 170 -15.52 0.89 16.58
C PHE A 170 -15.14 0.04 15.36
N SER A 171 -16.15 -0.52 14.69
CA SER A 171 -15.97 -1.34 13.49
C SER A 171 -16.24 -0.53 12.22
N GLN A 172 -15.36 -0.62 11.23
CA GLN A 172 -15.52 0.05 9.94
C GLN A 172 -14.82 -0.71 8.81
N ARG A 173 -15.35 -0.58 7.58
CA ARG A 173 -14.72 -1.13 6.38
C ARG A 173 -13.40 -0.41 6.06
N ALA A 174 -12.40 -1.16 5.63
CA ALA A 174 -11.07 -0.62 5.40
C ALA A 174 -11.02 0.42 4.26
N ASP A 175 -11.75 0.19 3.16
CA ASP A 175 -11.90 1.16 2.05
C ASP A 175 -12.58 2.47 2.48
N ALA A 176 -13.57 2.38 3.37
CA ALA A 176 -14.31 3.53 3.86
C ALA A 176 -13.42 4.39 4.75
N HIS A 177 -12.61 3.75 5.59
CA HIS A 177 -11.65 4.43 6.45
C HIS A 177 -10.56 5.14 5.62
N LEU A 178 -10.05 4.48 4.57
CA LEU A 178 -9.14 5.09 3.58
C LEU A 178 -9.76 6.30 2.86
N ARG A 179 -11.08 6.34 2.66
CA ARG A 179 -11.79 7.50 2.10
C ARG A 179 -12.02 8.63 3.12
N GLY A 180 -11.50 8.50 4.34
CA GLY A 180 -11.66 9.51 5.39
C GLY A 180 -12.91 9.33 6.27
N SER A 181 -13.59 8.18 6.19
CA SER A 181 -14.63 7.85 7.17
C SER A 181 -13.99 7.65 8.54
N GLY A 182 -14.57 8.26 9.57
CA GLY A 182 -14.05 8.21 10.94
C GLY A 182 -15.03 7.58 11.92
N CYS A 183 -14.74 7.76 13.21
CA CYS A 183 -15.58 7.32 14.31
C CYS A 183 -17.00 7.94 14.21
N PRO A 184 -18.08 7.13 14.23
CA PRO A 184 -19.46 7.64 14.19
C PRO A 184 -19.79 8.57 15.36
N LYS A 185 -19.25 8.32 16.55
CA LYS A 185 -19.42 9.18 17.73
C LYS A 185 -18.74 10.54 17.55
N CYS A 186 -17.53 10.58 16.96
CA CYS A 186 -16.87 11.83 16.56
C CYS A 186 -17.69 12.64 15.56
N ILE A 187 -18.34 11.97 14.59
CA ILE A 187 -19.16 12.65 13.59
C ILE A 187 -20.43 13.21 14.22
N LYS A 188 -21.10 12.44 15.08
CA LYS A 188 -22.28 12.91 15.85
C LYS A 188 -21.92 14.06 16.80
N ASN A 189 -20.70 14.05 17.35
CA ASN A 189 -20.17 15.11 18.21
C ASN A 189 -19.41 16.21 17.45
N ARG A 190 -19.51 16.30 16.11
CA ARG A 190 -19.13 17.55 15.44
C ARG A 190 -20.03 18.62 16.01
N GLN A 191 -19.48 19.44 16.91
CA GLN A 191 -20.18 20.58 17.50
C GLN A 191 -20.92 21.30 16.37
N LYS A 192 -22.23 21.48 16.54
CA LYS A 192 -22.98 22.41 15.70
C LYS A 192 -22.16 23.70 15.67
N LYS A 193 -21.85 24.23 14.47
CA LYS A 193 -21.11 25.50 14.38
C LYS A 193 -21.78 26.50 15.32
N THR A 194 -21.01 27.16 16.15
CA THR A 194 -21.59 28.22 17.00
C THR A 194 -21.92 29.43 16.12
N THR A 195 -22.82 30.30 16.58
CA THR A 195 -23.12 31.57 15.91
C THR A 195 -21.84 32.36 15.62
N LYS A 196 -20.89 32.39 16.57
CA LYS A 196 -19.58 33.04 16.40
C LYS A 196 -18.77 32.43 15.23
N GLN A 197 -18.71 31.10 15.13
CA GLN A 197 -17.99 30.41 14.04
C GLN A 197 -18.64 30.65 12.67
N PHE A 198 -19.98 30.73 12.62
CA PHE A 198 -20.69 31.11 11.40
C PHE A 198 -20.33 32.55 10.98
N ILE A 199 -20.43 33.51 11.90
CA ILE A 199 -20.15 34.93 11.62
C ILE A 199 -18.71 35.11 11.12
N ALA A 200 -17.74 34.46 11.76
CA ALA A 200 -16.34 34.51 11.30
C ALA A 200 -16.18 33.98 9.86
N SER A 201 -16.86 32.88 9.53
CA SER A 201 -16.85 32.33 8.16
C SER A 201 -17.52 33.28 7.16
N ALA A 202 -18.63 33.91 7.55
CA ALA A 202 -19.39 34.82 6.70
C ALA A 202 -18.64 36.13 6.43
N LYS A 203 -17.98 36.70 7.45
CA LYS A 203 -17.08 37.85 7.31
C LYS A 203 -15.91 37.58 6.38
N LYS A 204 -15.35 36.35 6.37
CA LYS A 204 -14.29 35.98 5.41
C LYS A 204 -14.75 36.06 3.95
N ILE A 205 -16.02 35.79 3.68
CA ILE A 205 -16.59 35.74 2.32
C ILE A 205 -17.10 37.13 1.88
N HIS A 206 -17.78 37.83 2.78
CA HIS A 206 -18.49 39.07 2.46
C HIS A 206 -17.83 40.34 3.00
N GLY A 207 -16.78 40.23 3.80
CA GLY A 207 -16.19 41.35 4.54
C GLY A 207 -17.19 41.95 5.53
N GLU A 208 -17.15 43.28 5.66
CA GLU A 208 -18.02 44.05 6.57
C GLU A 208 -19.35 44.50 5.91
N ARG A 209 -19.78 43.81 4.85
CA ARG A 209 -21.00 44.17 4.07
C ARG A 209 -22.32 43.84 4.76
N TYR A 210 -22.26 43.01 5.80
CA TYR A 210 -23.44 42.54 6.53
C TYR A 210 -23.22 42.59 8.03
N ASN A 211 -24.27 42.96 8.75
CA ASN A 211 -24.35 42.89 10.20
C ASN A 211 -25.19 41.66 10.60
N TYR A 212 -24.74 40.98 11.66
CA TYR A 212 -25.29 39.72 12.16
C TYR A 212 -25.81 39.86 13.61
N SER A 213 -26.08 41.08 14.08
CA SER A 213 -26.54 41.36 15.45
C SER A 213 -27.80 40.58 15.85
N LEU A 214 -28.72 40.36 14.89
CA LEU A 214 -29.96 39.59 15.08
C LEU A 214 -29.86 38.14 14.59
N PHE A 215 -28.67 37.68 14.20
CA PHE A 215 -28.50 36.37 13.61
C PHE A 215 -28.26 35.31 14.69
N GLU A 216 -29.18 34.35 14.80
CA GLU A 216 -29.03 33.18 15.67
C GLU A 216 -28.80 31.91 14.82
N TYR A 217 -27.62 31.29 14.95
CA TYR A 217 -27.31 30.09 14.19
C TYR A 217 -27.96 28.85 14.81
N LYS A 218 -28.99 28.31 14.15
CA LYS A 218 -29.65 27.05 14.55
C LYS A 218 -29.05 25.83 13.84
N ASN A 219 -28.98 25.88 12.51
CA ASN A 219 -28.37 24.87 11.64
C ASN A 219 -28.24 25.41 10.21
N MET A 220 -27.64 24.64 9.31
CA MET A 220 -27.41 25.02 7.91
C MET A 220 -28.68 25.20 7.04
N ARG A 221 -29.82 24.62 7.46
CA ARG A 221 -31.08 24.56 6.69
C ARG A 221 -32.18 25.48 7.23
N THR A 222 -31.92 26.20 8.32
CA THR A 222 -32.86 27.17 8.89
C THR A 222 -32.42 28.58 8.49
N LYS A 223 -33.34 29.39 7.96
CA LYS A 223 -33.05 30.79 7.59
C LYS A 223 -32.76 31.60 8.85
N GLY A 224 -31.78 32.50 8.77
CA GLY A 224 -31.51 33.50 9.80
C GLY A 224 -31.61 34.93 9.24
N ILE A 225 -31.75 35.91 10.13
CA ILE A 225 -31.85 37.33 9.80
C ILE A 225 -30.44 37.89 9.58
N ILE A 226 -30.16 38.36 8.37
CA ILE A 226 -28.91 39.02 8.01
C ILE A 226 -29.25 40.46 7.64
N ILE A 227 -28.46 41.42 8.13
CA ILE A 227 -28.69 42.84 7.90
C ILE A 227 -27.73 43.32 6.83
N CYS A 228 -28.24 43.74 5.68
CA CYS A 228 -27.45 44.43 4.68
C CYS A 228 -27.29 45.90 5.07
N SER A 229 -26.06 46.42 5.07
CA SER A 229 -25.78 47.81 5.42
C SER A 229 -26.49 48.85 4.54
N ILE A 230 -27.01 48.45 3.37
CA ILE A 230 -27.70 49.33 2.42
C ILE A 230 -29.22 49.09 2.41
N HIS A 231 -29.66 47.84 2.53
CA HIS A 231 -31.05 47.44 2.26
C HIS A 231 -31.81 46.90 3.48
N GLY A 232 -31.17 46.89 4.65
CA GLY A 232 -31.75 46.39 5.89
C GLY A 232 -31.80 44.86 5.97
N GLU A 233 -32.69 44.38 6.83
CA GLU A 233 -32.87 42.98 7.18
C GLU A 233 -33.40 42.12 6.02
N PHE A 234 -32.88 40.91 5.90
CA PHE A 234 -33.42 39.89 5.02
C PHE A 234 -33.14 38.49 5.57
N LEU A 235 -34.01 37.53 5.20
CA LEU A 235 -33.86 36.13 5.60
C LEU A 235 -33.05 35.35 4.57
N GLN A 236 -32.03 34.62 5.03
CA GLN A 236 -31.24 33.76 4.16
C GLN A 236 -30.76 32.49 4.87
N LEU A 237 -30.59 31.41 4.09
CA LEU A 237 -29.99 30.18 4.58
C LEU A 237 -28.47 30.35 4.81
N PRO A 238 -27.93 29.86 5.93
CA PRO A 238 -26.49 29.87 6.20
C PRO A 238 -25.66 29.23 5.08
N THR A 239 -26.15 28.13 4.49
CA THR A 239 -25.50 27.46 3.34
C THR A 239 -25.38 28.38 2.15
N ASN A 240 -26.48 29.04 1.77
CA ASN A 240 -26.51 29.92 0.61
C ASN A 240 -25.63 31.16 0.86
N HIS A 241 -25.66 31.68 2.07
CA HIS A 241 -24.84 32.84 2.45
C HIS A 241 -23.35 32.52 2.39
N LEU A 242 -22.93 31.37 2.93
CA LEU A 242 -21.54 30.90 2.86
C LEU A 242 -21.11 30.45 1.45
N ALA A 243 -22.05 30.21 0.53
CA ALA A 243 -21.76 30.01 -0.88
C ALA A 243 -21.52 31.34 -1.64
N GLY A 244 -21.52 32.48 -0.94
CA GLY A 244 -21.30 33.80 -1.54
C GLY A 244 -22.59 34.53 -1.96
N ASN A 245 -23.77 33.97 -1.68
CA ASN A 245 -25.01 34.70 -1.90
C ASN A 245 -25.20 35.77 -0.83
N GLY A 246 -25.80 36.89 -1.22
CA GLY A 246 -25.99 38.04 -0.34
C GLY A 246 -27.38 38.65 -0.51
N CYS A 247 -27.49 39.95 -0.24
CA CYS A 247 -28.72 40.70 -0.42
C CYS A 247 -29.16 40.70 -1.90
N GLN A 248 -30.42 40.30 -2.15
CA GLN A 248 -30.99 40.24 -3.50
C GLN A 248 -31.08 41.64 -4.14
N LYS A 249 -31.43 42.67 -3.37
CA LYS A 249 -31.49 44.06 -3.85
C LYS A 249 -30.11 44.55 -4.29
N CYS A 250 -29.04 44.28 -3.53
CA CYS A 250 -27.66 44.54 -3.95
C CYS A 250 -27.30 43.81 -5.26
N ALA A 251 -27.67 42.54 -5.38
CA ALA A 251 -27.38 41.75 -6.57
C ALA A 251 -28.09 42.29 -7.83
N LEU A 252 -29.33 42.75 -7.69
CA LEU A 252 -30.10 43.38 -8.76
C LEU A 252 -29.47 44.72 -9.19
N LEU A 253 -29.06 45.57 -8.25
CA LEU A 253 -28.37 46.83 -8.56
C LEU A 253 -27.08 46.59 -9.33
N ARG A 254 -26.26 45.61 -8.91
CA ARG A 254 -25.02 45.24 -9.60
C ARG A 254 -25.30 44.78 -11.05
N ARG A 255 -26.35 43.98 -11.25
CA ARG A 255 -26.78 43.51 -12.59
C ARG A 255 -27.28 44.64 -13.50
N LYS A 256 -27.96 45.66 -12.95
CA LYS A 256 -28.39 46.84 -13.72
C LYS A 256 -27.18 47.69 -14.13
N LYS A 257 -26.20 47.88 -13.24
CA LYS A 257 -24.99 48.66 -13.51
C LYS A 257 -24.13 48.03 -14.61
N THR A 258 -23.93 46.70 -14.60
CA THR A 258 -23.19 46.00 -15.66
C THR A 258 -23.89 46.05 -17.02
N LYS A 259 -25.23 46.06 -17.06
CA LYS A 259 -25.99 46.24 -18.30
C LYS A 259 -25.89 47.65 -18.89
N ASN A 260 -25.69 48.69 -18.07
CA ASN A 260 -25.54 50.07 -18.53
C ASN A 260 -24.12 50.39 -19.01
N ILE A 261 -23.09 49.77 -18.43
CA ILE A 261 -21.69 49.94 -18.89
C ILE A 261 -21.50 49.39 -20.31
N ASN A 262 -22.12 48.24 -20.63
CA ASN A 262 -22.07 47.63 -21.97
C ASN A 262 -22.92 48.35 -23.03
N LYS A 263 -23.51 49.52 -22.71
CA LYS A 263 -24.30 50.35 -23.63
C LYS A 263 -23.65 51.69 -23.96
N GLN A 264 -22.50 52.03 -23.38
CA GLN A 264 -21.77 53.25 -23.76
C GLN A 264 -20.91 52.98 -25.00
N PRO A 265 -21.00 53.80 -26.07
CA PRO A 265 -20.16 53.62 -27.26
C PRO A 265 -18.68 53.85 -26.90
N PRO A 266 -17.75 53.14 -27.57
CA PRO A 266 -16.33 53.24 -27.27
C PRO A 266 -15.83 54.67 -27.51
N ILE A 267 -15.06 55.18 -26.54
CA ILE A 267 -14.40 56.49 -26.61
C ILE A 267 -13.44 56.46 -27.80
N LYS A 268 -13.76 57.16 -28.89
CA LYS A 268 -12.84 57.37 -30.01
C LYS A 268 -11.67 58.21 -29.51
N LEU A 269 -10.51 57.59 -29.34
CA LEU A 269 -9.25 58.30 -29.17
C LEU A 269 -8.97 59.07 -30.47
N LEU A 270 -9.08 60.40 -30.42
CA LEU A 270 -8.59 61.27 -31.48
C LEU A 270 -7.06 61.20 -31.46
N GLN A 271 -6.46 60.63 -32.51
CA GLN A 271 -5.02 60.75 -32.71
C GLN A 271 -4.73 62.14 -33.30
N PRO A 272 -3.77 62.89 -32.73
CA PRO A 272 -3.35 64.17 -33.29
C PRO A 272 -2.54 63.93 -34.58
N TYR A 273 -2.82 64.75 -35.60
CA TYR A 273 -2.03 64.86 -36.83
C TYR A 273 -0.71 65.61 -36.56
#